data_AF-Q9X454-F1
#
_entry.id   AF-Q9X454-F1
#
_cell.length_a   1.000
_cell.length_b   1.000
_cell.length_c   1.000
_cell.angle_alpha   90.00
_cell.angle_beta   90.00
_cell.angle_gamma   90.00
#
_symmetry.space_group_name_H-M   'P 1'
#
loop_
_entity.id
_entity.type
_entity.pdbx_description
1 polymer ?
#
loop_
_entity_poly.entity_id
_entity_poly.type
_entity_poly.pdbx_seq_one_letter_code
_entity_poly.pdbx_strand_id
1 'polypeptide(L)'
;NSVVYDPTIADSIENYSRLYVNPQNAAFLSIDHDDPETIRESLKNTAAGRNIKLIVVTDGEGILGIGDWGTQGIDIPVGKLMVYSAAAGIDPSEVLPVVMDVGTTNKSLLDNPLYLGNHQDRDYGQKYYDFVDKFVKEAEDLFPNLYLHFEDFGRRNASNILDKYKDDYLVFNDDIQGTG
;
A
#
# COMPACT_ATOMS: atom_id res chain seq x y z
N ASN A 1 4.86 -14.43 21.83
CA ASN A 1 5.74 -13.75 20.86
C ASN A 1 5.07 -13.84 19.49
N SER A 2 4.40 -12.78 19.08
CA SER A 2 3.77 -12.66 17.76
C SER A 2 4.86 -12.60 16.69
N VAL A 3 5.08 -13.73 16.02
CA VAL A 3 5.96 -13.87 14.85
C VAL A 3 5.38 -13.12 13.63
N VAL A 4 4.17 -12.57 13.75
CA VAL A 4 3.43 -12.02 12.61
C VAL A 4 3.62 -10.50 12.46
N TYR A 5 4.16 -9.77 13.46
CA TYR A 5 4.08 -8.31 13.40
C TYR A 5 5.36 -7.51 13.72
N ASP A 6 6.16 -7.83 14.74
CA ASP A 6 7.15 -6.83 15.20
C ASP A 6 8.64 -7.12 14.92
N PRO A 7 9.22 -8.31 15.18
CA PRO A 7 10.65 -8.49 14.89
C PRO A 7 10.95 -9.16 13.54
N THR A 8 10.01 -9.92 12.98
CA THR A 8 10.23 -10.74 11.77
C THR A 8 9.74 -10.09 10.48
N ILE A 9 8.87 -9.09 10.56
CA ILE A 9 8.36 -8.41 9.36
C ILE A 9 9.43 -7.47 8.78
N ALA A 10 10.26 -6.84 9.63
CA ALA A 10 11.38 -6.03 9.18
C ALA A 10 12.35 -6.87 8.32
N ASP A 11 12.83 -8.01 8.82
CA ASP A 11 13.69 -8.92 8.04
C ASP A 11 13.03 -9.39 6.73
N SER A 12 11.72 -9.62 6.72
CA SER A 12 10.96 -9.98 5.52
C SER A 12 10.96 -8.83 4.51
N ILE A 13 10.61 -7.62 4.95
CA ILE A 13 10.58 -6.39 4.15
C ILE A 13 11.97 -6.13 3.58
N GLU A 14 13.03 -6.14 4.39
CA GLU A 14 14.40 -5.86 3.92
C GLU A 14 14.85 -6.84 2.82
N ASN A 15 14.36 -8.08 2.86
CA ASN A 15 14.76 -9.14 1.94
C ASN A 15 13.67 -9.51 0.92
N TYR A 16 12.58 -8.75 0.81
CA TYR A 16 11.39 -9.12 0.05
C TYR A 16 11.72 -9.50 -1.40
N SER A 17 12.47 -8.65 -2.12
CA SER A 17 12.84 -8.92 -3.51
C SER A 17 13.72 -10.16 -3.68
N ARG A 18 14.52 -10.50 -2.66
CA ARG A 18 15.36 -11.72 -2.68
C ARG A 18 14.57 -12.98 -2.35
N LEU A 19 13.50 -12.85 -1.57
CA LEU A 19 12.68 -13.94 -1.05
C LEU A 19 11.33 -14.06 -1.77
N TYR A 20 11.16 -13.44 -2.94
CA TYR A 20 9.89 -13.41 -3.65
C TYR A 20 9.41 -14.82 -4.02
N VAL A 21 8.43 -15.36 -3.26
CA VAL A 21 7.88 -16.71 -3.47
C VAL A 21 6.43 -16.69 -3.98
N ASN A 22 5.65 -15.63 -3.70
CA ASN A 22 4.26 -15.50 -4.17
C ASN A 22 3.81 -14.02 -4.04
N PRO A 23 3.13 -13.40 -5.04
CA PRO A 23 2.63 -12.01 -4.96
C PRO A 23 1.63 -11.70 -3.83
N GLN A 24 1.28 -12.65 -2.96
CA GLN A 24 0.34 -12.49 -1.83
C GLN A 24 -1.01 -11.84 -2.23
N ASN A 25 -1.44 -11.99 -3.49
CA ASN A 25 -2.59 -11.30 -4.08
C ASN A 25 -2.58 -9.77 -3.88
N ALA A 26 -1.38 -9.17 -3.91
CA ALA A 26 -1.18 -7.74 -3.82
C ALA A 26 -1.21 -7.06 -5.19
N ALA A 27 -1.79 -5.85 -5.22
CA ALA A 27 -1.72 -4.98 -6.39
C ALA A 27 -0.52 -4.05 -6.28
N PHE A 28 0.26 -3.96 -7.35
CA PHE A 28 1.38 -3.03 -7.49
C PHE A 28 1.00 -1.98 -8.52
N LEU A 29 0.92 -0.72 -8.08
CA LEU A 29 0.56 0.40 -8.94
C LEU A 29 1.77 1.31 -9.10
N SER A 30 2.18 1.59 -10.33
CA SER A 30 3.35 2.45 -10.60
C SER A 30 2.93 3.85 -11.02
N ILE A 31 3.58 4.87 -10.46
CA ILE A 31 3.35 6.28 -10.82
C ILE A 31 3.73 6.61 -12.27
N ASP A 32 4.54 5.78 -12.91
CA ASP A 32 4.91 5.95 -14.33
C ASP A 32 3.90 5.32 -15.29
N HIS A 33 2.92 4.59 -14.74
CA HIS A 33 1.79 3.99 -15.44
C HIS A 33 0.48 4.36 -14.71
N ASP A 34 0.31 5.66 -14.50
CA ASP A 34 -0.74 6.24 -13.66
C ASP A 34 -2.05 6.56 -14.38
N ASP A 35 -2.26 6.03 -15.59
CA ASP A 35 -3.53 6.24 -16.28
C ASP A 35 -4.66 5.45 -15.58
N PRO A 36 -5.89 5.99 -15.54
CA PRO A 36 -6.98 5.37 -14.80
C PRO A 36 -7.33 3.95 -15.26
N GLU A 37 -7.20 3.65 -16.55
CA GLU A 37 -7.49 2.32 -17.10
C GLU A 37 -6.49 1.28 -16.57
N THR A 38 -5.19 1.59 -16.61
CA THR A 38 -4.14 0.73 -16.06
C THR A 38 -4.31 0.49 -14.56
N ILE A 39 -4.62 1.52 -13.78
CA ILE A 39 -4.88 1.39 -12.34
C ILE A 39 -6.07 0.46 -12.12
N ARG A 40 -7.19 0.72 -12.81
CA ARG A 40 -8.42 -0.05 -12.69
C ARG A 40 -8.23 -1.51 -13.08
N GLU A 41 -7.54 -1.78 -14.18
CA GLU A 41 -7.22 -3.14 -14.63
C GLU A 41 -6.34 -3.87 -13.62
N SER A 42 -5.33 -3.21 -13.06
CA SER A 42 -4.46 -3.79 -12.03
C SER A 42 -5.25 -4.20 -10.79
N LEU A 43 -6.13 -3.31 -10.29
CA LEU A 43 -7.01 -3.60 -9.16
C LEU A 43 -7.98 -4.74 -9.46
N LYS A 44 -8.64 -4.72 -10.63
CA LYS A 44 -9.60 -5.73 -11.05
C LYS A 44 -8.96 -7.11 -11.24
N ASN A 45 -7.79 -7.16 -11.88
CA ASN A 45 -7.05 -8.41 -12.10
C ASN A 45 -6.62 -9.03 -10.77
N THR A 46 -6.12 -8.20 -9.84
CA THR A 46 -5.71 -8.66 -8.51
C THR A 46 -6.90 -9.08 -7.64
N ALA A 47 -8.02 -8.37 -7.74
CA ALA A 47 -9.27 -8.76 -7.09
C ALA A 47 -9.77 -10.12 -7.61
N ALA A 48 -9.51 -10.47 -8.88
CA ALA A 48 -9.87 -11.77 -9.46
C ALA A 48 -11.35 -12.13 -9.28
N GLY A 49 -12.24 -11.14 -9.38
CA GLY A 49 -13.69 -11.30 -9.20
C GLY A 49 -14.18 -11.33 -7.75
N ARG A 50 -13.29 -11.15 -6.77
CA ARG A 50 -13.65 -11.00 -5.36
C ARG A 50 -14.41 -9.70 -5.10
N ASN A 51 -15.31 -9.73 -4.13
CA ASN A 51 -16.05 -8.56 -3.66
C ASN A 51 -15.22 -7.83 -2.58
N ILE A 52 -14.29 -6.99 -3.01
CA ILE A 52 -13.40 -6.27 -2.10
C ILE A 52 -14.18 -5.20 -1.34
N LYS A 53 -14.01 -5.19 -0.01
CA LYS A 53 -14.60 -4.20 0.91
C LYS A 53 -13.55 -3.48 1.76
N LEU A 54 -12.33 -4.00 1.83
CA LEU A 54 -11.24 -3.36 2.56
C LEU A 54 -9.96 -3.43 1.74
N ILE A 55 -9.37 -2.27 1.46
CA ILE A 55 -8.02 -2.14 0.95
C ILE A 55 -7.14 -1.57 2.04
N VAL A 56 -5.99 -2.22 2.28
CA VAL A 56 -4.86 -1.57 2.95
C VAL A 56 -3.86 -1.21 1.87
N VAL A 57 -3.50 0.07 1.79
CA VAL A 57 -2.57 0.61 0.82
C VAL A 57 -1.38 1.25 1.55
N THR A 58 -0.19 1.09 0.99
CA THR A 58 1.02 1.80 1.44
C THR A 58 1.77 2.37 0.24
N ASP A 59 2.55 3.42 0.45
CA ASP A 59 3.59 3.84 -0.50
C ASP A 59 5.01 3.43 -0.05
N GLY A 60 5.14 2.83 1.14
CA GLY A 60 6.41 2.36 1.68
C GLY A 60 7.34 3.44 2.23
N GLU A 61 6.92 4.71 2.37
CA GLU A 61 7.82 5.80 2.79
C GLU A 61 8.13 5.77 4.30
N GLY A 62 7.13 5.41 5.11
CA GLY A 62 7.11 5.62 6.56
C GLY A 62 7.24 4.36 7.42
N ILE A 63 7.65 3.23 6.84
CA ILE A 63 7.52 1.89 7.43
C ILE A 63 8.12 1.81 8.83
N LEU A 64 7.28 1.57 9.85
CA LEU A 64 7.62 1.16 11.24
C LEU A 64 8.85 1.82 11.89
N GLY A 65 9.18 3.07 11.50
CA GLY A 65 10.39 3.77 11.94
C GLY A 65 11.71 3.29 11.31
N ILE A 66 11.68 2.28 10.42
CA ILE A 66 12.82 1.85 9.60
C ILE A 66 12.94 2.63 8.29
N GLY A 67 11.96 3.48 7.98
CA GLY A 67 12.02 4.47 6.90
C GLY A 67 11.52 3.93 5.55
N ASP A 68 12.06 4.48 4.47
CA ASP A 68 11.59 4.20 3.11
C ASP A 68 12.07 2.83 2.62
N TRP A 69 11.13 1.95 2.30
CA TRP A 69 11.37 0.63 1.73
C TRP A 69 10.67 0.41 0.38
N GLY A 70 10.11 1.48 -0.20
CA GLY A 70 9.42 1.46 -1.49
C GLY A 70 8.45 0.28 -1.62
N THR A 71 8.54 -0.44 -2.72
CA THR A 71 7.66 -1.60 -2.99
C THR A 71 7.84 -2.78 -2.06
N GLN A 72 8.97 -2.88 -1.35
CA GLN A 72 9.16 -3.94 -0.36
C GLN A 72 8.24 -3.75 0.87
N GLY A 73 7.66 -2.56 1.05
CA GLY A 73 6.68 -2.26 2.10
C GLY A 73 5.36 -3.03 1.96
N ILE A 74 5.10 -3.75 0.86
CA ILE A 74 3.85 -4.48 0.63
C ILE A 74 3.52 -5.54 1.69
N ASP A 75 4.53 -6.08 2.39
CA ASP A 75 4.32 -7.01 3.49
C ASP A 75 3.51 -6.37 4.64
N ILE A 76 3.56 -5.05 4.81
CA ILE A 76 2.78 -4.33 5.81
C ILE A 76 1.28 -4.43 5.52
N PRO A 77 0.74 -4.00 4.35
CA PRO A 77 -0.65 -4.24 4.01
C PRO A 77 -1.10 -5.69 4.16
N VAL A 78 -0.27 -6.66 3.75
CA VAL A 78 -0.63 -8.08 3.91
C VAL A 78 -0.75 -8.45 5.38
N GLY A 79 0.24 -8.09 6.22
CA GLY A 79 0.22 -8.33 7.65
C GLY A 79 -0.97 -7.69 8.35
N LYS A 80 -1.28 -6.43 8.04
CA LYS A 80 -2.47 -5.73 8.57
C LYS A 80 -3.76 -6.44 8.20
N LEU A 81 -3.92 -6.84 6.94
CA LEU A 81 -5.11 -7.56 6.49
C LEU A 81 -5.26 -8.92 7.17
N MET A 82 -4.15 -9.64 7.42
CA MET A 82 -4.19 -10.85 8.23
C MET A 82 -4.69 -10.58 9.65
N VAL A 83 -4.31 -9.46 10.27
CA VAL A 83 -4.81 -9.04 11.60
C VAL A 83 -6.31 -8.70 11.52
N TYR A 84 -6.77 -7.95 10.51
CA TYR A 84 -8.19 -7.69 10.30
C TYR A 84 -9.00 -8.99 10.19
N SER A 85 -8.52 -9.95 9.41
CA SER A 85 -9.21 -11.24 9.27
C SER A 85 -9.20 -12.07 10.55
N ALA A 86 -8.04 -12.18 11.21
CA ALA A 86 -7.90 -13.04 12.39
C ALA A 86 -8.58 -12.45 13.64
N ALA A 87 -8.51 -11.13 13.83
CA ALA A 87 -8.96 -10.47 15.06
C ALA A 87 -10.35 -9.81 14.92
N ALA A 88 -10.65 -9.21 13.77
CA ALA A 88 -11.92 -8.53 13.53
C ALA A 88 -12.92 -9.37 12.72
N GLY A 89 -12.51 -10.57 12.26
CA GLY A 89 -13.38 -11.50 11.54
C GLY A 89 -13.72 -11.06 10.13
N ILE A 90 -12.92 -10.16 9.53
CA ILE A 90 -13.10 -9.74 8.13
C ILE A 90 -12.78 -10.92 7.21
N ASP A 91 -13.68 -11.25 6.28
CA ASP A 91 -13.48 -12.34 5.34
C ASP A 91 -12.23 -12.08 4.46
N PRO A 92 -11.22 -12.98 4.43
CA PRO A 92 -10.03 -12.81 3.59
C PRO A 92 -10.32 -12.69 2.08
N SER A 93 -11.51 -13.13 1.64
CA SER A 93 -11.95 -12.94 0.25
C SER A 93 -12.43 -11.51 -0.03
N GLU A 94 -12.63 -10.67 0.98
CA GLU A 94 -13.10 -9.29 0.84
C GLU A 94 -11.99 -8.25 1.03
N VAL A 95 -10.72 -8.67 1.11
CA VAL A 95 -9.58 -7.78 1.34
C VAL A 95 -8.59 -7.74 0.19
N LEU A 96 -7.94 -6.59 -0.02
CA LEU A 96 -6.95 -6.41 -1.08
C LEU A 96 -5.75 -5.55 -0.58
N PRO A 97 -4.54 -6.13 -0.49
CA PRO A 97 -3.34 -5.36 -0.22
C PRO A 97 -2.87 -4.62 -1.48
N VAL A 98 -2.46 -3.37 -1.32
CA VAL A 98 -2.00 -2.51 -2.43
C VAL A 98 -0.70 -1.81 -2.05
N VAL A 99 0.23 -1.69 -2.99
CA VAL A 99 1.37 -0.79 -2.88
C VAL A 99 1.42 0.19 -4.04
N MET A 100 1.65 1.47 -3.71
CA MET A 100 1.85 2.55 -4.66
C MET A 100 3.35 2.79 -4.84
N ASP A 101 3.89 2.31 -5.95
CA ASP A 101 5.27 2.52 -6.33
C ASP A 101 5.46 3.92 -6.94
N VAL A 102 5.90 4.82 -6.09
CA VAL A 102 6.22 6.21 -6.45
C VAL A 102 7.73 6.46 -6.50
N GLY A 103 8.54 5.39 -6.56
CA GLY A 103 9.98 5.44 -6.34
C GLY A 103 10.36 5.36 -4.86
N THR A 104 11.66 5.46 -4.56
CA THR A 104 12.17 5.36 -3.18
C THR A 104 13.36 6.29 -2.96
N THR A 105 13.52 6.77 -1.73
CA THR A 105 14.71 7.50 -1.28
C THR A 105 15.82 6.57 -0.79
N ASN A 106 15.55 5.26 -0.71
CA ASN A 106 16.48 4.25 -0.20
C ASN A 106 17.50 3.84 -1.28
N LYS A 107 18.71 4.38 -1.17
CA LYS A 107 19.82 4.10 -2.11
C LYS A 107 20.17 2.61 -2.18
N SER A 108 20.03 1.87 -1.09
CA SER A 108 20.33 0.43 -1.10
C SER A 108 19.36 -0.35 -1.97
N LEU A 109 18.10 0.10 -2.09
CA LEU A 109 17.14 -0.47 -3.02
C LEU A 109 17.43 -0.04 -4.45
N LEU A 110 17.74 1.24 -4.68
CA LEU A 110 18.11 1.76 -6.02
C LEU A 110 19.37 1.11 -6.59
N ASP A 111 20.35 0.81 -5.74
CA ASP A 111 21.60 0.15 -6.14
C ASP A 111 21.44 -1.38 -6.27
N ASN A 112 20.31 -1.94 -5.84
CA ASN A 112 20.07 -3.39 -5.88
C ASN A 112 19.45 -3.80 -7.23
N PRO A 113 20.18 -4.54 -8.10
CA PRO A 113 19.65 -4.96 -9.39
C PRO A 113 18.49 -5.96 -9.30
N LEU A 114 18.20 -6.50 -8.11
CA LEU A 114 17.07 -7.38 -7.86
C LEU A 114 15.85 -6.62 -7.30
N TYR A 115 15.95 -5.32 -7.01
CA TYR A 115 14.81 -4.54 -6.55
C TYR A 115 13.71 -4.51 -7.61
N LEU A 116 12.49 -4.86 -7.20
CA LEU A 116 11.35 -5.07 -8.08
C LEU A 116 10.55 -3.79 -8.39
N GLY A 117 10.72 -2.74 -7.58
CA GLY A 117 10.05 -1.46 -7.82
C GLY A 117 10.80 -0.56 -8.80
N ASN A 118 10.28 0.65 -8.97
CA ASN A 118 10.84 1.65 -9.86
C ASN A 118 12.26 2.05 -9.40
N HIS A 119 13.23 1.99 -10.32
CA HIS A 119 14.61 2.43 -10.09
C HIS A 119 14.72 3.94 -10.26
N GLN A 120 13.98 4.69 -9.44
CA GLN A 120 13.97 6.15 -9.45
C GLN A 120 13.80 6.75 -8.05
N ASP A 121 14.30 7.98 -7.89
CA ASP A 121 14.04 8.77 -6.70
C ASP A 121 12.53 8.98 -6.52
N ARG A 122 12.08 8.97 -5.26
CA ARG A 122 10.67 9.15 -4.90
C ARG A 122 10.08 10.46 -5.46
N ASP A 123 8.95 10.33 -6.12
CA ASP A 123 8.13 11.45 -6.57
C ASP A 123 7.35 12.09 -5.41
N TYR A 124 7.25 13.42 -5.41
CA TYR A 124 6.49 14.19 -4.43
C TYR A 124 5.68 15.30 -5.10
N GLY A 125 4.74 15.89 -4.35
CA GLY A 125 3.99 17.05 -4.80
C GLY A 125 2.87 16.68 -5.76
N GLN A 126 2.65 17.49 -6.81
CA GLN A 126 1.45 17.38 -7.64
C GLN A 126 1.32 16.04 -8.36
N LYS A 127 2.41 15.56 -9.00
CA LYS A 127 2.40 14.25 -9.70
C LYS A 127 1.98 13.11 -8.74
N TYR A 128 2.55 13.11 -7.53
CA TYR A 128 2.20 12.17 -6.47
C TYR A 128 0.72 12.26 -6.09
N TYR A 129 0.21 13.46 -5.80
CA TYR A 129 -1.19 13.61 -5.37
C TYR A 129 -2.21 13.35 -6.49
N ASP A 130 -1.85 13.61 -7.74
CA ASP A 130 -2.67 13.24 -8.91
C ASP A 130 -2.76 11.72 -9.05
N PHE A 131 -1.65 11.01 -8.84
CA PHE A 131 -1.64 9.54 -8.85
C PHE A 131 -2.48 8.95 -7.71
N VAL A 132 -2.33 9.45 -6.48
CA VAL A 132 -3.20 9.06 -5.34
C VAL A 132 -4.67 9.32 -5.66
N ASP A 133 -4.98 10.45 -6.28
CA ASP A 133 -6.35 10.81 -6.65
C ASP A 133 -6.98 9.86 -7.66
N LYS A 134 -6.24 9.49 -8.70
CA LYS A 134 -6.69 8.50 -9.68
C LYS A 134 -6.89 7.15 -9.01
N PHE A 135 -5.97 6.72 -8.15
CA PHE A 135 -6.12 5.47 -7.38
C PHE A 135 -7.39 5.46 -6.53
N VAL A 136 -7.60 6.47 -5.68
CA VAL A 136 -8.78 6.53 -4.80
C VAL A 136 -10.07 6.49 -5.61
N LYS A 137 -10.15 7.29 -6.68
CA LYS A 137 -11.33 7.33 -7.54
C LYS A 137 -11.62 5.99 -8.22
N GLU A 138 -10.60 5.36 -8.80
CA GLU A 138 -10.79 4.07 -9.47
C GLU A 138 -11.12 2.96 -8.47
N ALA A 139 -10.53 2.96 -7.27
CA ALA A 139 -10.83 1.99 -6.23
C ALA A 139 -12.28 2.12 -5.73
N GLU A 140 -12.72 3.34 -5.42
CA GLU A 140 -14.09 3.63 -4.93
C GLU A 140 -15.16 3.38 -5.99
N ASP A 141 -14.87 3.66 -7.27
CA ASP A 141 -15.79 3.33 -8.36
C ASP A 141 -15.86 1.82 -8.64
N LEU A 142 -14.73 1.11 -8.53
CA LEU A 142 -14.66 -0.33 -8.79
C LEU A 142 -15.25 -1.17 -7.65
N PHE A 143 -15.08 -0.74 -6.40
CA PHE A 143 -15.47 -1.50 -5.21
C PHE A 143 -16.48 -0.71 -4.36
N PRO A 144 -17.79 -1.05 -4.42
CA PRO A 144 -18.80 -0.30 -3.68
C PRO A 144 -18.73 -0.56 -2.17
N ASN A 145 -18.87 0.51 -1.36
CA ASN A 145 -18.75 0.48 0.10
C ASN A 145 -17.35 0.06 0.59
N LEU A 146 -16.32 0.53 -0.11
CA LEU A 146 -14.94 0.28 0.24
C LEU A 146 -14.55 1.01 1.53
N TYR A 147 -13.79 0.32 2.38
CA TYR A 147 -13.01 0.91 3.46
C TYR A 147 -11.55 1.02 3.00
N LEU A 148 -11.07 2.26 2.88
CA LEU A 148 -9.71 2.56 2.43
C LEU A 148 -8.80 2.86 3.62
N HIS A 149 -7.84 1.98 3.88
CA HIS A 149 -6.87 2.13 4.94
C HIS A 149 -5.49 2.48 4.36
N PHE A 150 -5.01 3.70 4.64
CA PHE A 150 -3.66 4.15 4.33
C PHE A 150 -2.69 3.83 5.48
N GLU A 151 -1.60 3.14 5.17
CA GLU A 151 -0.64 2.62 6.15
C GLU A 151 0.80 3.00 5.79
N ASP A 152 1.58 3.40 6.79
CA ASP A 152 3.02 3.68 6.69
C ASP A 152 3.38 4.68 5.57
N PHE A 153 2.56 5.72 5.41
CA PHE A 153 2.85 6.84 4.52
C PHE A 153 3.80 7.84 5.18
N GLY A 154 4.54 8.60 4.37
CA GLY A 154 5.28 9.75 4.89
C GLY A 154 4.34 10.70 5.62
N ARG A 155 4.65 11.11 6.85
CA ARG A 155 3.72 11.84 7.75
C ARG A 155 2.99 13.01 7.10
N ARG A 156 3.69 13.79 6.26
CA ARG A 156 3.09 14.92 5.54
C ARG A 156 2.06 14.45 4.50
N ASN A 157 2.39 13.40 3.75
CA ASN A 157 1.50 12.79 2.77
C ASN A 157 0.30 12.14 3.46
N ALA A 158 0.51 11.39 4.55
CA ALA A 158 -0.54 10.81 5.38
C ALA A 158 -1.60 11.85 5.80
N SER A 159 -1.14 12.98 6.39
CA SER A 159 -2.03 14.08 6.79
C SER A 159 -2.78 14.68 5.61
N ASN A 160 -2.10 14.98 4.50
CA ASN A 160 -2.72 15.62 3.33
C ASN A 160 -3.75 14.71 2.65
N ILE A 161 -3.46 13.41 2.56
CA ILE A 161 -4.36 12.41 1.97
C ILE A 161 -5.60 12.28 2.85
N LEU A 162 -5.42 12.11 4.16
CA LEU A 162 -6.54 12.00 5.09
C LEU A 162 -7.43 13.25 5.04
N ASP A 163 -6.84 14.44 5.10
CA ASP A 163 -7.58 15.71 5.05
C ASP A 163 -8.35 15.89 3.74
N LYS A 164 -7.84 15.35 2.62
CA LYS A 164 -8.49 15.43 1.32
C LYS A 164 -9.71 14.51 1.20
N TYR A 165 -9.66 13.29 1.75
CA TYR A 165 -10.65 12.25 1.45
C TYR A 165 -11.63 11.91 2.59
N LYS A 166 -11.33 12.28 3.84
CA LYS A 166 -12.13 11.90 5.03
C LYS A 166 -13.60 12.32 5.01
N ASP A 167 -13.94 13.39 4.28
CA ASP A 167 -15.30 13.92 4.21
C ASP A 167 -16.11 13.31 3.06
N ASP A 168 -15.45 12.70 2.07
CA ASP A 168 -16.06 12.16 0.85
C ASP A 168 -16.10 10.62 0.82
N TYR A 169 -15.11 9.96 1.42
CA TYR A 169 -14.93 8.51 1.38
C TYR A 169 -14.69 7.93 2.77
N LEU A 170 -14.96 6.62 2.92
CA LEU A 170 -14.70 5.92 4.17
C LEU A 170 -13.21 5.54 4.24
N VAL A 171 -12.40 6.52 4.63
CA VAL A 171 -10.94 6.40 4.76
C VAL A 171 -10.48 6.39 6.21
N PHE A 172 -9.36 5.71 6.44
CA PHE A 172 -8.62 5.72 7.70
C PHE A 172 -7.12 5.75 7.41
N ASN A 173 -6.35 6.42 8.26
CA ASN A 173 -4.90 6.39 8.21
C ASN A 173 -4.33 6.07 9.60
N ASP A 174 -3.65 4.94 9.75
CA ASP A 174 -3.13 4.47 11.05
C ASP A 174 -2.04 5.40 11.60
N ASP A 175 -1.23 5.99 10.70
CA ASP A 175 -0.12 6.87 11.06
C ASP A 175 -0.59 8.14 11.80
N ILE A 176 -1.81 8.62 11.47
CA ILE A 176 -2.41 9.83 12.05
C ILE A 176 -3.48 9.50 13.10
N GLN A 177 -4.28 8.46 12.87
CA GLN A 177 -5.48 8.19 13.67
C GLN A 177 -5.32 6.96 14.58
N GLY A 178 -4.42 6.03 14.26
CA GLY A 178 -4.13 4.85 15.07
C GLY A 178 -3.16 5.13 16.22
N THR A 179 -2.32 6.15 16.09
CA THR A 179 -1.37 6.61 17.12
C THR A 179 -2.00 7.68 18.01
N GLY A 180 -2.91 7.24 18.90
CA GLY A 180 -3.45 8.07 20.00
C GLY A 180 -2.42 8.42 21.07
#